data_AF-A0A2N0VGM4-F1
#
_entry.id   AF-A0A2N0VGM4-F1
#
_cell.length_a   1.000
_cell.length_b   1.000
_cell.length_c   1.000
_cell.angle_alpha   90.00
_cell.angle_beta   90.00
_cell.angle_gamma   90.00
#
_symmetry.space_group_name_H-M   'P 1'
#
loop_
_entity.id
_entity.type
_entity.pdbx_description
1 polymer ?
#
loop_
_entity_poly.entity_id
_entity_poly.type
_entity_poly.pdbx_seq_one_letter_code
_entity_poly.pdbx_strand_id
1 'polypeptide(L)'
;MCYNEKQNLNRRKSFMKIVDPSGKEVTSKENKDAKELEKQLNKNIEKLLEPIFNKIKLSGAQVPQEQLVQLSSAAHQMLFNRMIYNLLQKVGVKEISEVLSEDDVEELQTSLSNQLQFVDPSQQQGMDGNGPGEGPKKEN
;
A
#
# COMPACT_ATOMS: atom_id res chain seq x y z
N MET A 1 8.86 -30.20 9.96
CA MET A 1 8.25 -29.34 8.91
C MET A 1 8.25 -27.87 9.37
N CYS A 2 9.41 -27.21 9.46
CA CYS A 2 9.49 -25.81 9.93
C CYS A 2 10.34 -24.88 9.04
N TYR A 3 10.61 -25.28 7.79
CA TYR A 3 11.48 -24.52 6.89
C TYR A 3 10.72 -23.62 5.89
N ASN A 4 9.40 -23.77 5.76
CA ASN A 4 8.61 -23.03 4.75
C ASN A 4 7.93 -21.75 5.25
N GLU A 5 7.77 -21.54 6.56
CA GLU A 5 7.18 -20.29 7.08
C GLU A 5 8.16 -19.12 7.13
N LYS A 6 9.45 -19.38 7.40
CA LYS A 6 10.48 -18.31 7.46
C LYS A 6 10.80 -17.72 6.09
N GLN A 7 10.68 -18.51 5.02
CA GLN A 7 10.93 -18.06 3.64
C GLN A 7 9.76 -17.26 3.05
N ASN A 8 8.55 -17.43 3.58
CA ASN A 8 7.37 -16.64 3.20
C ASN A 8 7.29 -15.31 3.94
N LEU A 9 7.84 -15.22 5.16
CA LEU A 9 7.90 -13.97 5.91
C LEU A 9 8.93 -12.96 5.35
N ASN A 10 9.96 -13.45 4.66
CA ASN A 10 10.97 -12.60 4.01
C ASN A 10 10.55 -12.08 2.63
N ARG A 11 9.58 -12.70 1.94
CA ARG A 11 9.11 -12.24 0.62
C ARG A 11 7.99 -11.19 0.68
N ARG A 12 7.36 -10.98 1.84
CA ARG A 12 6.38 -9.91 2.06
C ARG A 12 7.00 -8.55 2.46
N LYS A 13 8.32 -8.41 2.39
CA LYS A 13 9.08 -7.25 2.91
C LYS A 13 9.85 -6.46 1.85
N SER A 14 9.34 -6.34 0.63
CA SER A 14 9.73 -5.23 -0.27
C SER A 14 8.79 -4.03 -0.08
N PHE A 15 8.43 -3.72 1.17
CA PHE A 15 7.94 -2.39 1.48
C PHE A 15 9.16 -1.49 1.52
N MET A 16 9.21 -0.53 0.60
CA MET A 16 10.20 0.55 0.56
C MET A 16 10.50 1.02 1.98
N LYS A 17 11.70 0.68 2.45
CA LYS A 17 12.16 1.07 3.79
C LYS A 17 12.56 2.53 3.72
N ILE A 18 11.73 3.40 4.29
CA ILE A 18 12.13 4.79 4.48
C ILE A 18 13.29 4.78 5.48
N VAL A 19 14.47 5.20 5.05
CA VAL A 19 15.64 5.34 5.90
C VAL A 19 15.96 6.81 6.07
N ASP A 20 16.41 7.21 7.26
CA ASP A 20 16.91 8.56 7.47
C ASP A 20 18.32 8.71 6.84
N PRO A 21 18.89 9.93 6.77
CA PRO A 21 20.24 10.15 6.25
C PRO A 21 21.36 9.39 7.00
N SER A 22 21.08 8.80 8.16
CA SER A 22 22.02 7.95 8.90
C SER A 22 21.86 6.45 8.57
N GLY A 23 20.94 6.10 7.67
CA GLY A 23 20.66 4.73 7.25
C GLY A 23 19.74 3.96 8.20
N LYS A 24 19.12 4.62 9.20
CA LYS A 24 18.20 3.98 10.13
C LYS A 24 16.81 3.88 9.53
N GLU A 25 16.18 2.71 9.63
CA GLU A 25 14.79 2.49 9.21
C GLU A 25 13.84 3.40 10.01
N VAL A 26 13.27 4.39 9.32
CA VAL A 26 12.25 5.29 9.85
C VAL A 26 10.91 4.62 9.69
N THR A 27 10.44 3.99 10.76
CA THR A 27 9.04 3.54 10.82
C THR A 27 8.18 4.65 11.43
N SER A 28 7.00 4.89 10.85
CA SER A 28 6.00 5.83 11.40
C SER A 28 5.61 5.49 12.85
N LYS A 29 5.81 4.24 13.28
CA LYS A 29 5.53 3.75 14.63
C LYS A 29 6.47 4.29 15.71
N GLU A 30 7.70 4.65 15.38
CA GLU A 30 8.70 5.10 16.36
C GLU A 30 9.02 6.60 16.26
N ASN A 31 8.63 7.24 15.16
CA ASN A 31 8.89 8.66 14.93
C ASN A 31 7.77 9.54 15.53
N LYS A 32 8.09 10.29 16.59
CA LYS A 32 7.13 11.17 17.29
C LYS A 32 6.63 12.32 16.41
N ASP A 33 7.51 12.90 15.60
CA ASP A 33 7.17 14.03 14.73
C ASP A 33 6.26 13.57 13.60
N ALA A 34 6.53 12.41 13.01
CA ALA A 34 5.67 11.80 11.99
C ALA A 34 4.24 11.56 12.53
N LYS A 35 4.12 11.05 13.77
CA LYS A 35 2.81 10.86 14.43
C LYS A 35 2.07 12.16 14.66
N GLU A 36 2.78 13.23 15.00
CA GLU A 36 2.16 14.53 15.22
C GLU A 36 1.67 15.14 13.90
N LEU A 37 2.46 15.04 12.84
CA LEU A 37 2.06 15.45 11.49
C LEU A 37 0.86 14.64 10.99
N GLU A 38 0.82 13.33 11.23
CA GLU A 38 -0.31 12.47 10.88
C GLU A 38 -1.59 12.89 11.62
N LYS A 39 -1.50 13.19 12.92
CA LYS A 39 -2.65 13.73 13.69
C LYS A 39 -3.14 15.05 13.11
N GLN A 40 -2.25 15.95 12.72
CA GLN A 40 -2.62 17.23 12.12
C GLN A 40 -3.29 17.04 10.75
N LEU A 41 -2.80 16.11 9.94
CA LEU A 41 -3.43 15.74 8.67
C LEU A 41 -4.84 15.20 8.90
N ASN A 42 -5.02 14.28 9.86
CA ASN A 42 -6.34 13.72 10.19
C ASN A 42 -7.33 14.80 10.65
N LYS A 43 -6.90 15.76 11.48
CA LYS A 43 -7.74 16.91 11.85
C LYS A 43 -8.16 17.75 10.64
N ASN A 44 -7.30 17.90 9.64
CA ASN A 44 -7.63 18.63 8.42
C ASN A 44 -8.59 17.84 7.51
N ILE A 45 -8.46 16.50 7.46
CA ILE A 45 -9.42 15.62 6.78
C ILE A 45 -10.81 15.75 7.41
N GLU A 46 -10.89 15.70 8.74
CA GLU A 46 -12.15 15.87 9.48
C GLU A 46 -12.82 17.21 9.15
N LYS A 47 -12.06 18.31 9.20
CA LYS A 47 -12.56 19.65 8.83
C LYS A 47 -13.02 19.74 7.38
N LEU A 48 -12.32 19.08 6.46
CA LEU A 48 -12.69 19.07 5.04
C LEU A 48 -14.02 18.34 4.82
N LEU A 49 -14.24 17.24 5.55
CA LEU A 49 -15.41 16.38 5.39
C LEU A 49 -16.63 16.81 6.21
N GLU A 50 -16.42 17.53 7.32
CA GLU A 50 -17.47 18.05 8.19
C GLU A 50 -18.66 18.71 7.44
N PRO A 51 -18.46 19.66 6.50
CA PRO A 51 -19.58 20.28 5.78
C PRO A 51 -20.34 19.28 4.89
N ILE A 52 -19.66 18.27 4.36
CA ILE A 52 -20.27 17.22 3.54
C ILE A 52 -21.15 16.33 4.43
N PHE A 53 -20.63 15.89 5.57
CA PHE A 53 -21.39 15.08 6.53
C PHE A 53 -22.57 15.84 7.12
N ASN A 54 -22.44 17.14 7.38
CA ASN A 54 -23.56 17.96 7.86
C ASN A 54 -24.68 18.03 6.82
N LYS A 55 -24.38 18.21 5.53
CA LYS A 55 -25.39 18.18 4.46
C LYS A 55 -26.08 16.83 4.35
N ILE A 56 -25.33 15.74 4.42
CA ILE A 56 -25.87 14.37 4.43
C ILE A 56 -26.84 14.18 5.60
N LYS A 57 -26.42 14.53 6.82
CA LYS A 57 -27.26 14.41 8.02
C LYS A 57 -28.55 15.22 7.89
N LEU A 58 -28.47 16.46 7.40
CA LEU A 58 -29.64 17.33 7.21
C LEU A 58 -30.60 16.81 6.12
N SER A 59 -30.10 16.07 5.14
CA SER A 59 -30.92 15.44 4.11
C SER A 59 -31.68 14.19 4.58
N GLY A 60 -31.42 13.71 5.80
CA GLY A 60 -32.00 12.46 6.33
C GLY A 60 -31.46 11.19 5.68
N ALA A 61 -30.49 11.30 4.75
CA ALA A 61 -29.88 10.17 4.09
C ALA A 61 -28.91 9.42 5.02
N GLN A 62 -29.04 8.09 5.09
CA GLN A 62 -27.99 7.23 5.63
C GLN A 62 -26.96 6.95 4.55
N VAL A 63 -25.70 7.32 4.82
CA VAL A 63 -24.59 6.99 3.93
C VAL A 63 -24.00 5.64 4.35
N PRO A 64 -23.91 4.67 3.42
CA PRO A 64 -23.27 3.39 3.67
C PRO A 64 -21.85 3.56 4.21
N GLN A 65 -21.43 2.68 5.13
CA GLN A 65 -20.09 2.75 5.73
C GLN A 65 -18.97 2.70 4.69
N GLU A 66 -19.15 1.94 3.61
CA GLU A 66 -18.19 1.87 2.50
C GLU A 66 -17.99 3.24 1.83
N GLN A 67 -19.06 4.00 1.62
CA GLN A 67 -18.97 5.35 1.05
C GLN A 67 -18.28 6.31 2.02
N LEU A 68 -18.47 6.17 3.33
CA LEU A 68 -17.73 6.95 4.33
C LEU A 68 -16.23 6.68 4.27
N VAL A 69 -15.83 5.41 4.11
CA VAL A 69 -14.43 5.03 3.94
C VAL A 69 -13.88 5.62 2.65
N GLN A 70 -14.59 5.49 1.53
CA GLN A 70 -14.18 6.05 0.23
C GLN A 70 -14.03 7.58 0.30
N LEU A 71 -14.96 8.29 0.94
CA LEU A 71 -14.87 9.75 1.15
C LEU A 71 -13.65 10.13 1.98
N SER A 72 -13.37 9.37 3.05
CA SER A 72 -12.19 9.57 3.88
C SER A 72 -10.89 9.34 3.11
N SER A 73 -10.79 8.25 2.35
CA SER A 73 -9.65 7.95 1.49
C SER A 73 -9.44 9.02 0.42
N ALA A 74 -10.51 9.49 -0.23
CA ALA A 74 -10.42 10.55 -1.22
C ALA A 74 -9.94 11.87 -0.59
N ALA A 75 -10.50 12.27 0.56
CA ALA A 75 -10.05 13.46 1.27
C ALA A 75 -8.58 13.37 1.70
N HIS A 76 -8.15 12.20 2.18
CA HIS A 76 -6.75 11.94 2.48
C HIS A 76 -5.87 12.13 1.25
N GLN A 77 -6.22 11.49 0.13
CA GLN A 77 -5.45 11.59 -1.12
C GLN A 77 -5.36 13.05 -1.62
N MET A 78 -6.46 13.81 -1.55
CA MET A 78 -6.47 15.21 -1.96
C MET A 78 -5.51 16.07 -1.12
N LEU A 79 -5.58 15.94 0.20
CA LEU A 79 -4.70 16.68 1.10
C LEU A 79 -3.25 16.23 1.01
N PHE A 80 -3.01 14.93 0.85
CA PHE A 80 -1.69 14.37 0.65
C PHE A 80 -1.05 14.88 -0.65
N ASN A 81 -1.76 14.79 -1.78
CA ASN A 81 -1.28 15.33 -3.06
C ASN A 81 -0.96 16.83 -2.96
N ARG A 82 -1.82 17.60 -2.26
CA ARG A 82 -1.57 19.03 -2.03
C ARG A 82 -0.33 19.29 -1.17
N MET A 83 -0.09 18.44 -0.17
CA MET A 83 1.08 18.51 0.69
C MET A 83 2.36 18.23 -0.09
N ILE A 84 2.38 17.15 -0.89
CA ILE A 84 3.52 16.81 -1.75
C ILE A 84 3.80 17.95 -2.73
N TYR A 85 2.78 18.46 -3.44
CA TYR A 85 2.96 19.60 -4.33
C TYR A 85 3.59 20.81 -3.64
N ASN A 86 3.08 21.18 -2.45
CA ASN A 86 3.63 22.30 -1.68
C ASN A 86 5.07 22.03 -1.23
N LEU A 87 5.41 20.79 -0.90
CA LEU A 87 6.77 20.40 -0.53
C LEU A 87 7.72 20.55 -1.72
N LEU A 88 7.36 19.98 -2.87
CA LEU A 88 8.15 20.07 -4.12
C LEU A 88 8.43 21.54 -4.49
N GLN A 89 7.42 22.40 -4.39
CA GLN A 89 7.58 23.85 -4.60
C GLN A 89 8.54 24.49 -3.59
N LYS A 90 8.44 24.14 -2.29
CA LYS A 90 9.31 24.68 -1.25
C LYS A 90 10.78 24.26 -1.38
N VAL A 91 11.03 23.04 -1.86
CA VAL A 91 12.40 22.54 -2.07
C VAL A 91 12.97 22.94 -3.44
N GLY A 92 12.18 23.61 -4.29
CA GLY A 92 12.64 24.17 -5.56
C GLY A 92 12.74 23.17 -6.71
N VAL A 93 12.03 22.04 -6.63
CA VAL A 93 11.95 21.05 -7.71
C VAL A 93 11.25 21.65 -8.92
N LYS A 94 11.85 21.50 -10.11
CA LYS A 94 11.35 22.05 -11.37
C LYS A 94 10.80 20.97 -12.29
N GLU A 95 11.41 19.78 -12.27
CA GLU A 95 11.06 18.65 -13.10
C GLU A 95 10.72 17.43 -12.24
N ILE A 96 9.71 16.66 -12.66
CA ILE A 96 9.25 15.48 -11.90
C ILE A 96 10.32 14.39 -11.82
N SER A 97 11.20 14.30 -12.83
CA SER A 97 12.35 13.40 -12.88
C SER A 97 13.35 13.62 -11.74
N GLU A 98 13.34 14.78 -11.09
CA GLU A 98 14.17 15.06 -9.90
C GLU A 98 13.70 14.29 -8.66
N VAL A 99 12.46 13.79 -8.64
CA VAL A 99 11.84 13.13 -7.48
C VAL A 99 11.19 11.78 -7.79
N LEU A 100 10.96 11.48 -9.07
CA LEU A 100 10.45 10.19 -9.55
C LEU A 100 11.29 9.77 -10.74
N SER A 101 12.20 8.83 -10.51
CA SER A 101 13.08 8.28 -11.54
C SER A 101 12.39 7.20 -12.38
N GLU A 102 13.00 6.84 -13.51
CA GLU A 102 12.53 5.71 -14.32
C GLU A 102 12.60 4.39 -13.54
N ASP A 103 13.66 4.18 -12.76
CA ASP A 103 13.82 3.02 -11.88
C ASP A 103 12.66 2.89 -10.87
N ASP A 104 12.22 4.01 -10.27
CA ASP A 104 11.08 4.01 -9.35
C ASP A 104 9.79 3.55 -10.06
N VAL A 105 9.58 3.99 -11.29
CA VAL A 105 8.42 3.61 -12.10
C VAL A 105 8.46 2.13 -12.47
N GLU A 106 9.63 1.62 -12.86
CA GLU A 106 9.82 0.20 -13.19
C GLU A 106 9.61 -0.72 -11.98
N GLU A 107 10.10 -0.32 -10.80
CA GLU A 107 9.88 -1.05 -9.55
C GLU A 107 8.38 -1.10 -9.20
N LEU A 108 7.69 0.04 -9.32
CA LEU A 108 6.25 0.13 -9.05
C LEU A 108 5.43 -0.68 -10.07
N GLN A 109 5.80 -0.65 -11.35
CA GLN A 109 5.15 -1.45 -12.39
C GLN A 109 5.32 -2.94 -12.12
N THR A 110 6.51 -3.38 -11.70
CA THR A 110 6.79 -4.76 -11.31
C THR A 110 5.95 -5.16 -10.10
N SER A 111 5.89 -4.30 -9.09
CA SER A 111 5.10 -4.51 -7.87
C SER A 111 3.60 -4.65 -8.17
N LEU A 112 3.07 -3.78 -9.05
CA LEU A 112 1.68 -3.84 -9.48
C LEU A 112 1.37 -5.09 -10.30
N SER A 113 2.27 -5.47 -11.21
CA SER A 113 2.13 -6.68 -12.03
C SER A 113 2.07 -7.93 -11.17
N ASN A 114 2.94 -8.02 -10.16
CA ASN A 114 2.91 -9.12 -9.19
C ASN A 114 1.60 -9.16 -8.41
N GLN A 115 1.08 -8.00 -7.95
CA GLN A 115 -0.22 -7.94 -7.27
C GLN A 115 -1.36 -8.44 -8.16
N LEU A 116 -1.36 -8.08 -9.45
CA LEU A 116 -2.37 -8.54 -10.41
C LEU A 116 -2.26 -10.05 -10.70
N GLN A 117 -1.04 -10.61 -10.77
CA GLN A 117 -0.84 -12.06 -10.93
C GLN A 117 -1.42 -12.89 -9.77
N PHE A 118 -1.43 -12.35 -8.54
CA PHE A 118 -2.10 -13.00 -7.41
C PHE A 118 -3.64 -12.89 -7.44
N VAL A 119 -4.19 -11.97 -8.25
CA VAL A 119 -5.64 -11.73 -8.38
C VAL A 119 -6.25 -12.56 -9.52
N ASP A 120 -5.45 -13.39 -10.20
CA ASP A 120 -5.96 -14.36 -11.17
C ASP A 120 -6.16 -15.74 -10.50
N PRO A 121 -7.38 -16.07 -10.01
CA PRO A 121 -7.68 -17.40 -9.45
C PRO A 121 -7.65 -18.52 -10.52
N SER A 122 -7.39 -18.19 -11.79
CA SER A 122 -7.42 -19.13 -12.91
C SER A 122 -6.12 -19.91 -13.11
N GLN A 123 -5.01 -19.55 -12.43
CA GLN A 123 -3.70 -20.18 -12.63
C GLN A 123 -3.23 -21.08 -11.47
N GLN A 124 -4.15 -21.50 -10.59
CA GLN A 124 -3.90 -22.57 -9.61
C GLN A 124 -4.56 -23.90 -10.00
N GLN A 125 -4.55 -24.23 -11.29
CA GLN A 125 -4.74 -25.60 -11.77
C GLN A 125 -3.61 -25.92 -12.74
N GLY A 126 -2.58 -26.61 -12.25
CA GLY A 126 -1.52 -27.09 -13.13
C GLY A 126 -0.17 -27.28 -12.47
N MET A 127 -0.10 -27.85 -11.27
CA MET A 127 1.17 -28.37 -10.75
C MET A 127 0.98 -29.46 -9.68
N ASP A 128 0.04 -30.38 -9.92
CA ASP A 128 0.04 -31.71 -9.30
C ASP A 128 0.29 -32.74 -10.41
N GLY A 129 1.56 -33.09 -10.61
CA GLY A 129 1.94 -33.98 -11.71
C GLY A 129 3.42 -34.23 -11.80
N ASN A 130 4.08 -34.54 -10.69
CA ASN A 130 5.37 -35.24 -10.70
C ASN A 130 5.56 -35.99 -9.37
N GLY A 131 4.98 -37.18 -9.29
CA GLY A 131 5.34 -38.17 -8.28
C GLY A 131 6.63 -38.90 -8.68
N PRO A 132 7.60 -39.11 -7.77
CA PRO A 132 8.71 -40.02 -8.02
C PRO A 132 8.22 -41.47 -7.86
N GLY A 133 8.68 -42.35 -8.75
CA GLY A 133 8.14 -43.70 -8.92
C GLY A 133 8.41 -44.69 -7.80
N GLU A 134 7.66 -45.80 -7.84
CA GLU A 134 8.05 -47.12 -7.34
C GLU A 134 7.21 -48.21 -8.04
N GLY A 135 7.85 -49.32 -8.41
CA GLY A 135 7.42 -50.26 -9.46
C GLY A 135 6.30 -51.26 -9.12
N PRO A 136 5.96 -52.16 -10.07
CA PRO A 136 4.86 -53.11 -9.91
C PRO A 136 5.28 -54.30 -9.04
N LYS A 137 4.56 -54.52 -7.92
CA LYS A 137 4.59 -55.80 -7.18
C LYS A 137 3.75 -56.83 -7.95
N LYS A 138 4.40 -57.93 -8.36
CA LYS A 138 3.74 -59.16 -8.79
C LYS A 138 3.26 -59.92 -7.55
N GLU A 139 1.98 -60.26 -7.51
CA GLU A 139 1.40 -61.27 -6.63
C GLU A 139 1.44 -62.63 -7.33
N ASN A 140 1.95 -63.64 -6.62
CA ASN A 140 1.70 -65.06 -6.80
C ASN A 140 1.26 -65.59 -5.44
#